data_AF-A0AAQ3B4L7-F1
#
_entry.id   AF-A0AAQ3B4L7-F1
#
_cell.length_a   1.000
_cell.length_b   1.000
_cell.length_c   1.000
_cell.angle_alpha   90.00
_cell.angle_beta   90.00
_cell.angle_gamma   90.00
#
_symmetry.space_group_name_H-M   'P 1'
#
loop_
_entity.id
_entity.type
_entity.pdbx_description
1 polymer ?
#
loop_
_entity_poly.entity_id
_entity_poly.type
_entity_poly.pdbx_seq_one_letter_code
_entity_poly.pdbx_strand_id
1 'polypeptide(L)'
;MNDILVRQSLNSHAVIYIEGFNKAGECHVYFNKNLVALGIPSNGKADAMYSLLLAAYMSNQAVSIRVDDTKVDNDGNCIIQDLRFNPGL
;
A
#
# COMPACT_ATOMS: atom_id res chain seq x y z
N MET A 1 -11.00 14.27 -23.05
CA MET A 1 -10.84 13.66 -21.72
C MET A 1 -11.64 12.38 -21.73
N ASN A 2 -11.02 11.27 -21.33
CA ASN A 2 -11.72 9.99 -21.22
C ASN A 2 -11.91 9.71 -19.74
N ASP A 3 -13.16 9.59 -19.32
CA ASP A 3 -13.48 9.20 -17.96
C ASP A 3 -13.20 7.71 -17.78
N ILE A 4 -12.59 7.35 -16.65
CA ILE A 4 -12.42 5.94 -16.25
C ILE A 4 -13.65 5.55 -15.41
N LEU A 5 -14.47 4.64 -15.93
CA LEU A 5 -15.67 4.15 -15.27
C LEU A 5 -15.35 2.90 -14.44
N VAL A 6 -15.25 3.04 -13.12
CA VAL A 6 -15.06 1.93 -12.19
C VAL A 6 -16.44 1.39 -11.78
N ARG A 7 -16.80 0.19 -12.27
CA ARG A 7 -18.12 -0.44 -12.04
C ARG A 7 -18.11 -1.57 -11.02
N GLN A 8 -16.95 -1.92 -10.45
CA GLN A 8 -16.87 -2.96 -9.44
C GLN A 8 -16.90 -2.36 -8.03
N SER A 9 -17.37 -3.18 -7.09
CA SER A 9 -17.33 -2.87 -5.68
C SER A 9 -15.89 -2.56 -5.25
N LEU A 10 -15.70 -1.41 -4.59
CA LEU A 10 -14.46 -1.03 -3.90
C LEU A 10 -14.11 -1.99 -2.73
N ASN A 11 -14.90 -3.04 -2.51
CA ASN A 11 -14.63 -4.11 -1.55
C ASN A 11 -13.55 -5.09 -2.07
N SER A 12 -12.88 -4.77 -3.17
CA SER A 12 -11.69 -5.44 -3.66
C SER A 12 -10.47 -4.69 -3.13
N HIS A 13 -9.41 -5.43 -2.79
CA HIS A 13 -8.15 -4.95 -2.21
C HIS A 13 -7.80 -3.51 -2.63
N ALA A 14 -7.68 -2.61 -1.66
CA ALA A 14 -7.17 -1.28 -1.96
C ALA A 14 -5.67 -1.41 -2.26
N VAL A 15 -5.26 -0.98 -3.45
CA VAL A 15 -3.85 -0.93 -3.83
C VAL A 15 -3.30 0.44 -3.48
N ILE A 16 -2.23 0.48 -2.70
CA ILE A 16 -1.48 1.72 -2.46
C ILE A 16 -0.21 1.71 -3.30
N TYR A 17 0.11 2.88 -3.84
CA TYR A 17 1.32 3.12 -4.60
C TYR A 17 2.28 3.94 -3.75
N ILE A 18 3.50 3.43 -3.56
CA ILE A 18 4.50 4.09 -2.72
C ILE A 18 5.71 4.43 -3.58
N GLU A 19 5.99 5.72 -3.65
CA GLU A 19 7.21 6.27 -4.25
C GLU A 19 8.21 6.66 -3.15
N GLY A 20 9.50 6.73 -3.48
CA GLY A 20 10.52 7.26 -2.55
C GLY A 20 10.80 6.37 -1.34
N PHE A 21 10.59 5.05 -1.44
CA PHE A 21 10.94 4.10 -0.40
C PHE A 21 12.46 3.85 -0.36
N ASN A 22 13.01 3.66 0.84
CA ASN A 22 14.44 3.33 1.02
C ASN A 22 14.73 1.83 0.84
N LYS A 23 13.75 0.97 1.08
CA LYS A 23 13.85 -0.49 0.95
C LYS A 23 12.47 -1.10 0.75
N ALA A 24 12.33 -2.02 -0.22
CA ALA A 24 11.09 -2.73 -0.54
C ALA A 24 11.06 -4.21 -0.07
N GLY A 25 12.17 -4.73 0.46
CA GLY A 25 12.29 -6.15 0.78
C GLY A 25 12.21 -7.01 -0.50
N GLU A 26 11.46 -8.11 -0.45
CA GLU A 26 11.23 -9.00 -1.60
C GLU A 26 10.03 -8.59 -2.46
N CYS A 27 9.35 -7.49 -2.10
CA CYS A 27 8.19 -7.04 -2.86
C CYS A 27 8.55 -6.56 -4.27
N HIS A 28 7.63 -6.82 -5.21
CA HIS A 28 7.81 -6.40 -6.59
C HIS A 28 7.97 -4.88 -6.68
N VAL A 29 9.08 -4.46 -7.28
CA VAL A 29 9.39 -3.05 -7.53
C VAL A 29 9.17 -2.75 -9.01
N TYR A 30 8.33 -1.77 -9.28
CA TYR A 30 8.18 -1.19 -10.62
C TYR A 30 9.34 -0.22 -10.86
N PHE A 31 10.52 -0.78 -11.18
CA PHE A 31 11.81 -0.06 -11.25
C PHE A 31 11.77 1.23 -12.08
N ASN A 32 11.08 1.21 -13.23
CA ASN A 32 10.98 2.37 -14.11
C ASN A 32 10.25 3.57 -13.48
N LYS A 33 9.50 3.34 -12.40
CA LYS A 33 8.72 4.35 -11.68
C LYS A 33 9.20 4.55 -10.24
N ASN A 34 10.25 3.83 -9.80
CA ASN A 34 10.68 3.77 -8.40
C ASN A 34 9.50 3.60 -7.43
N LEU A 35 8.66 2.60 -7.72
CA LEU A 35 7.32 2.47 -7.15
C LEU A 35 7.10 1.03 -6.67
N VAL A 36 6.45 0.88 -5.53
CA VAL A 36 5.92 -0.40 -5.04
C VAL A 36 4.40 -0.29 -4.96
N ALA A 37 3.70 -1.33 -5.43
CA ALA A 37 2.28 -1.49 -5.20
C ALA A 37 2.07 -2.52 -4.09
N LEU A 38 1.20 -2.20 -3.13
CA LEU A 38 0.87 -3.10 -2.01
C LEU A 38 -0.65 -3.28 -1.94
N GLY A 39 -1.08 -4.52 -1.77
CA GLY A 39 -2.48 -4.87 -1.56
C GLY A 39 -2.88 -4.73 -0.09
N ILE A 40 -3.98 -4.02 0.18
CA ILE A 40 -4.62 -3.97 1.49
C ILE A 40 -5.67 -5.08 1.54
N PRO A 41 -5.59 -6.03 2.50
CA PRO A 41 -6.57 -7.11 2.61
C PRO A 41 -7.96 -6.54 2.90
N SER A 42 -8.98 -6.98 2.17
CA SER A 42 -10.38 -6.60 2.41
C SER A 42 -10.92 -7.25 3.69
N ASN A 43 -10.54 -6.71 4.84
CA ASN A 43 -11.00 -7.12 6.16
C ASN A 43 -11.31 -5.89 7.03
N GLY A 44 -11.80 -6.09 8.26
CA GLY A 44 -12.16 -5.00 9.17
C GLY A 44 -11.01 -4.06 9.58
N LYS A 45 -9.76 -4.32 9.15
CA LYS A 45 -8.61 -3.43 9.38
C LYS A 45 -8.27 -2.55 8.18
N ALA A 46 -8.84 -2.80 7.00
CA ALA A 46 -8.51 -2.10 5.76
C ALA A 46 -8.70 -0.58 5.89
N ASP A 47 -9.86 -0.15 6.38
CA ASP A 47 -10.20 1.27 6.54
C ASP A 47 -9.26 1.98 7.52
N ALA A 48 -8.88 1.30 8.60
CA ALA A 48 -7.94 1.82 9.59
C ALA A 48 -6.53 1.96 9.00
N MET A 49 -6.08 0.97 8.22
CA MET A 49 -4.79 1.00 7.53
C MET A 49 -4.74 2.15 6.51
N TYR A 50 -5.78 2.29 5.69
CA TYR A 50 -5.89 3.37 4.73
C TYR A 50 -5.88 4.75 5.40
N SER A 51 -6.68 4.91 6.47
CA SER A 51 -6.74 6.15 7.24
C SER A 51 -5.39 6.52 7.86
N LEU A 52 -4.63 5.54 8.36
CA LEU A 52 -3.32 5.77 8.95
C LEU A 52 -2.31 6.24 7.90
N LEU A 53 -2.29 5.60 6.73
CA LEU A 53 -1.41 6.00 5.61
C LEU A 53 -1.76 7.40 5.10
N LEU A 54 -3.04 7.70 4.94
CA LEU A 54 -3.49 9.03 4.54
C LEU A 54 -3.08 10.09 5.58
N ALA A 55 -3.25 9.81 6.87
CA ALA A 55 -2.85 10.71 7.93
C ALA A 55 -1.33 10.95 7.93
N ALA A 56 -0.52 9.90 7.74
CA ALA A 56 0.93 9.98 7.63
C ALA A 56 1.38 10.83 6.43
N TYR A 57 0.74 10.63 5.27
CA TYR A 57 1.00 11.42 4.08
C TYR A 57 0.69 12.90 4.32
N MET A 58 -0.48 13.20 4.89
CA MET A 58 -0.90 14.57 5.20
C MET A 58 -0.01 15.25 6.24
N SER A 59 0.55 14.50 7.19
CA SER A 59 1.44 15.02 8.24
C SER A 59 2.93 14.98 7.87
N ASN A 60 3.27 14.51 6.66
CA ASN A 60 4.64 14.28 6.21
C ASN A 60 5.45 13.41 7.21
N GLN A 61 4.79 12.41 7.81
CA GLN A 61 5.41 11.48 8.74
C GLN A 61 5.81 10.18 8.05
N ALA A 62 6.97 9.66 8.43
CA ALA A 62 7.41 8.35 7.97
C ALA A 62 6.56 7.23 8.60
N VAL A 63 6.17 6.27 7.76
CA VAL A 63 5.49 5.04 8.16
C VAL A 63 6.36 3.84 7.82
N SER A 64 6.40 2.88 8.74
CA SER A 64 6.95 1.56 8.49
C SER A 64 5.81 0.62 8.14
N ILE A 65 5.93 -0.05 6.99
CA ILE A 65 4.94 -0.99 6.48
C ILE A 65 5.51 -2.39 6.57
N ARG A 66 4.80 -3.27 7.26
CA ARG A 66 5.10 -4.69 7.26
C ARG A 66 4.24 -5.38 6.23
N VAL A 67 4.89 -6.14 5.37
CA VAL A 67 4.31 -6.87 4.25
C VAL A 67 4.48 -8.37 4.47
N ASP A 68 3.56 -9.16 3.92
CA ASP A 68 3.74 -10.59 3.70
C ASP A 68 4.31 -10.76 2.29
N ASP A 69 5.60 -11.06 2.18
CA ASP A 69 6.26 -11.32 0.89
C ASP A 69 6.01 -12.75 0.37
N THR A 70 5.49 -13.65 1.22
CA THR A 70 5.11 -15.01 0.83
C THR A 70 3.69 -15.10 0.27
N LYS A 71 2.89 -14.03 0.43
CA LYS A 71 1.50 -13.95 -0.03
C LYS A 71 1.32 -12.70 -0.87
N VAL A 72 1.13 -12.91 -2.17
CA VAL A 72 0.77 -11.84 -3.11
C VAL A 72 -0.73 -11.84 -3.38
N ASP A 73 -1.28 -10.69 -3.72
CA ASP A 73 -2.64 -10.59 -4.25
C ASP A 73 -2.72 -11.16 -5.69
N ASN A 74 -3.92 -11.10 -6.28
CA ASN A 74 -4.15 -11.62 -7.63
C ASN A 74 -3.35 -10.89 -8.72
N ASP A 75 -2.81 -9.71 -8.41
CA ASP A 75 -2.02 -8.88 -9.32
C ASP A 75 -0.51 -9.02 -9.03
N GLY A 76 -0.11 -9.88 -8.10
CA GLY A 76 1.29 -10.14 -7.75
C GLY A 76 1.87 -9.13 -6.75
N ASN A 77 1.05 -8.29 -6.13
CA ASN A 77 1.51 -7.31 -5.15
C ASN A 77 1.61 -7.92 -3.76
N CYS A 78 2.63 -7.53 -2.99
CA CYS A 78 2.74 -7.88 -1.58
C CYS A 78 1.52 -7.42 -0.77
N ILE A 79 1.08 -8.23 0.18
CA ILE A 79 -0.06 -7.92 1.05
C ILE A 79 0.42 -7.23 2.33
N ILE A 80 -0.21 -6.11 2.70
CA ILE A 80 0.10 -5.42 3.97
C ILE A 80 -0.41 -6.26 5.15
N GLN A 81 0.47 -6.48 6.12
CA GLN A 81 0.15 -7.14 7.39
C GLN A 81 -0.08 -6.13 8.52
N ASP A 82 0.77 -5.12 8.60
CA ASP A 82 0.82 -4.17 9.74
C ASP A 82 1.39 -2.82 9.30
N LEU A 83 1.01 -1.76 10.01
CA LEU A 83 1.46 -0.39 9.79
C LEU A 83 1.86 0.23 11.12
N ARG A 84 3.00 0.92 11.14
CA ARG A 84 3.47 1.63 12.32
C ARG A 84 3.94 3.01 11.92
N PHE A 85 3.50 4.04 12.65
CA PHE A 85 4.21 5.30 12.61
C PHE A 85 5.64 5.05 13.08
N ASN A 86 6.61 5.54 12.33
CA ASN A 86 8.00 5.42 12.71
C ASN A 86 8.44 6.79 13.23
N PRO A 87 8.38 7.05 14.55
CA PRO A 87 8.70 8.36 15.12
C PRO A 87 10.20 8.70 15.07
N GLY A 88 11.05 7.86 14.47
CA GLY A 88 12.49 8.04 14.44
C GLY A 88 13.10 7.62 13.10
N LEU A 89 13.11 8.57 12.16
CA LEU A 89 14.19 8.75 11.17
C LEU A 89 14.64 10.21 11.29
#